data_AF-A0A1D7QNU7-F1
#
_entry.id   AF-A0A1D7QNU7-F1
#
_cell.length_a   1.000
_cell.length_b   1.000
_cell.length_c   1.000
_cell.angle_alpha   90.00
_cell.angle_beta   90.00
_cell.angle_gamma   90.00
#
_symmetry.space_group_name_H-M   'P 1'
#
loop_
_entity.id
_entity.type
_entity.pdbx_description
1 polymer ?
#
loop_
_entity_poly.entity_id
_entity_poly.type
_entity_poly.pdbx_seq_one_letter_code
_entity_poly.pdbx_strand_id
1 'polypeptide(L)'
;MRRFTILLTASLSFFLLVSCKKSNIGTDIPEITNPIPVPPTDTVTTPIVVGRVIPIGLGSGNLAIDGNTLGILPNDQILIKGGTYTNINIKNVRTADGSRVYIKNDGLVEISGTGSQMRLSNLNNVTISGDGTKTISKGFSFRNLSNRAVQMDGNIDNFTFQHAYFENISDYVIAYNSNRVYNGSQDSYAKRLKFSQLESKNTASLIYFPAAVNSGGIIGLVKNLEISYIVFSNSPSVSSVVNLGAAEDYDIHHNVIKNINTLNNNHNGIFQLNGNGKFHNNLIRDHQGNAVRSWLFSVGSATKEVQIYNNIVFNSRKYSGFEVQGFSNLVVPGITSFANAKVFNNTCGSLNMSKDWVGVVVDVYDLKGGQCEVFNNLGYNFPTPSNNNMIWSQQSAIPAIASNNLYFADYSRAGLRDEVKFELSTTSSAKNAAITNKLVLTEDYYGNKRGAKYSVGAVE
;
A
#
# COMPACT_ATOMS: atom_id res chain seq x y z
N MET A 1 41.99 35.06 -74.55
CA MET A 1 40.95 34.05 -74.22
C MET A 1 40.47 34.30 -72.81
N ARG A 2 39.15 34.40 -72.64
CA ARG A 2 38.48 35.04 -71.51
C ARG A 2 38.55 34.20 -70.22
N ARG A 3 38.81 34.92 -69.12
CA ARG A 3 38.74 34.46 -67.72
C ARG A 3 37.29 34.10 -67.36
N PHE A 4 37.09 32.97 -66.69
CA PHE A 4 35.84 32.66 -66.00
C PHE A 4 36.11 32.64 -64.49
N THR A 5 35.52 33.63 -63.84
CA THR A 5 35.46 33.85 -62.40
C THR A 5 34.34 32.96 -61.84
N ILE A 6 34.65 32.04 -60.93
CA ILE A 6 33.62 31.29 -60.20
C ILE A 6 33.27 32.11 -58.96
N LEU A 7 32.02 32.55 -58.91
CA LEU A 7 31.41 33.35 -57.86
C LEU A 7 31.12 32.46 -56.64
N LEU A 8 31.67 32.85 -55.49
CA LEU A 8 31.42 32.24 -54.19
C LEU A 8 30.13 32.87 -53.61
N THR A 9 28.99 32.19 -53.72
CA THR A 9 27.74 32.62 -53.06
C THR A 9 27.72 32.12 -51.62
N ALA A 10 27.86 33.06 -50.68
CA ALA A 10 27.60 32.87 -49.26
C ALA A 10 26.09 32.68 -49.02
N SER A 11 25.68 31.50 -48.53
CA SER A 11 24.38 31.34 -47.87
C SER A 11 24.62 31.26 -46.36
N LEU A 12 24.46 32.40 -45.71
CA LEU A 12 24.45 32.55 -44.26
C LEU A 12 23.13 31.98 -43.72
N SER A 13 23.11 30.68 -43.42
CA SER A 13 21.99 30.06 -42.72
C SER A 13 22.03 30.46 -41.24
N PHE A 14 21.19 31.43 -40.91
CA PHE A 14 20.90 31.91 -39.56
C PHE A 14 20.20 30.77 -38.79
N PHE A 15 20.97 29.91 -38.12
CA PHE A 15 20.42 29.03 -37.09
C PHE A 15 20.03 29.88 -35.89
N LEU A 16 18.79 30.33 -35.87
CA LEU A 16 18.10 30.74 -34.65
C LEU A 16 17.99 29.51 -33.74
N LEU A 17 19.03 29.32 -32.92
CA LEU A 17 18.98 28.52 -31.72
C LEU A 17 18.00 29.20 -30.75
N VAL A 18 16.71 28.93 -30.94
CA VAL A 18 15.72 29.12 -29.88
C VAL A 18 16.07 28.11 -28.81
N SER A 19 16.93 28.52 -27.89
CA SER A 19 17.07 27.92 -26.58
C SER A 19 15.70 28.02 -25.92
N CYS A 20 14.87 26.99 -26.07
CA CYS A 20 13.81 26.71 -25.13
C CYS A 20 14.49 26.54 -23.78
N LYS A 21 14.48 27.61 -22.96
CA LYS A 21 14.70 27.49 -21.52
C LYS A 21 13.81 26.37 -21.05
N LYS A 22 14.42 25.23 -20.72
CA LYS A 22 13.79 24.18 -19.91
C LYS A 22 13.30 24.92 -18.67
N SER A 23 11.98 25.11 -18.53
CA SER A 23 11.44 25.72 -17.34
C SER A 23 11.82 24.78 -16.20
N ASN A 24 12.73 25.24 -15.34
CA ASN A 24 12.96 24.64 -14.04
C ASN A 24 11.68 24.85 -13.23
N ILE A 25 10.67 24.00 -13.46
CA ILE A 25 9.59 23.78 -12.50
C ILE A 25 10.15 22.80 -11.47
N GLY A 26 11.13 23.30 -10.73
CA GLY A 26 11.64 22.72 -9.49
C GLY A 26 11.38 23.75 -8.41
N THR A 27 10.13 24.20 -8.28
CA THR A 27 9.68 24.75 -7.01
C THR A 27 9.50 23.56 -6.10
N ASP A 28 10.31 23.48 -5.04
CA ASP A 28 10.02 22.61 -3.90
C ASP A 28 8.55 22.86 -3.52
N ILE A 29 7.69 21.91 -3.84
CA ILE A 29 6.29 21.96 -3.46
C ILE A 29 6.32 21.89 -1.93
N PRO A 30 5.83 22.92 -1.21
CA PRO A 30 5.82 22.89 0.25
C PRO A 30 5.17 21.60 0.71
N GLU A 31 5.83 20.90 1.63
CA GLU A 31 5.34 19.62 2.11
C GLU A 31 4.01 19.84 2.84
N ILE A 32 2.92 19.50 2.16
CA ILE A 32 1.60 19.46 2.79
C ILE A 32 1.65 18.30 3.79
N THR A 33 1.76 18.64 5.07
CA THR A 33 1.63 17.68 6.17
C THR A 33 0.16 17.33 6.31
N ASN A 34 -0.31 16.33 5.57
CA ASN A 34 -1.64 15.78 5.82
C ASN A 34 -1.62 15.15 7.22
N PRO A 35 -2.70 15.31 8.01
CA PRO A 35 -2.83 14.60 9.26
C PRO A 35 -2.73 13.09 8.98
N ILE A 36 -1.67 12.47 9.47
CA ILE A 36 -1.54 11.01 9.45
C ILE A 36 -2.54 10.49 10.47
N PRO A 37 -3.45 9.57 10.11
CA PRO A 37 -4.34 8.96 11.08
C PRO A 37 -3.50 8.40 12.23
N VAL A 38 -3.78 8.87 13.44
CA VAL A 38 -3.09 8.37 14.63
C VAL A 38 -3.61 6.95 14.86
N PRO A 39 -2.73 5.93 14.98
CA PRO A 39 -3.17 4.61 15.36
C PRO A 39 -4.00 4.70 16.65
N PRO A 40 -5.12 3.99 16.76
CA PRO A 40 -5.83 3.90 18.03
C PRO A 40 -4.84 3.42 19.09
N THR A 41 -4.87 4.04 20.27
CA THR A 41 -4.14 3.52 21.42
C THR A 41 -4.59 2.07 21.60
N ASP A 42 -3.68 1.10 21.53
CA ASP A 42 -4.00 -0.32 21.70
C ASP A 42 -4.77 -0.48 23.02
N THR A 43 -6.09 -0.69 22.93
CA THR A 43 -6.98 -0.85 24.08
C THR A 43 -6.94 -2.27 24.62
N VAL A 44 -5.83 -2.99 24.45
CA VAL A 44 -5.65 -4.32 25.05
C VAL A 44 -5.63 -4.14 26.57
N THR A 45 -6.80 -4.39 27.18
CA THR A 45 -7.08 -4.20 28.61
C THR A 45 -6.39 -5.24 29.50
N THR A 46 -5.73 -6.23 28.91
CA THR A 46 -4.92 -7.20 29.66
C THR A 46 -3.46 -6.81 29.50
N PRO A 47 -2.76 -6.38 30.57
CA PRO A 47 -1.35 -6.07 30.47
C PRO A 47 -0.58 -7.28 29.93
N ILE A 48 0.28 -7.06 28.95
CA ILE A 48 1.22 -8.08 28.47
C ILE A 48 2.06 -8.50 29.68
N VAL A 49 1.85 -9.72 30.18
CA VAL A 49 2.70 -10.30 31.22
C VAL A 49 4.01 -10.69 30.55
N VAL A 50 5.00 -9.80 30.59
CA VAL A 50 6.35 -10.07 30.11
C VAL A 50 6.97 -11.15 31.00
N GLY A 51 7.52 -12.18 30.36
CA GLY A 51 8.32 -13.23 31.00
C GLY A 51 9.71 -12.72 31.36
N ARG A 52 10.75 -13.33 30.77
CA ARG A 52 12.14 -12.88 30.99
C ARG A 52 12.49 -11.72 30.07
N VAL A 53 13.40 -10.86 30.52
CA VAL A 53 14.05 -9.85 29.66
C VAL A 53 15.46 -10.33 29.32
N ILE A 54 15.74 -10.46 28.02
CA ILE A 54 16.98 -11.03 27.49
C ILE A 54 17.71 -9.94 26.68
N PRO A 55 18.67 -9.20 27.28
CA PRO A 55 19.47 -8.24 26.53
C PRO A 55 20.43 -8.97 25.59
N ILE A 56 20.55 -8.51 24.34
CA ILE A 56 21.42 -9.11 23.34
C ILE A 56 22.06 -8.05 22.43
N GLY A 57 23.19 -8.42 21.85
CA GLY A 57 23.91 -7.61 20.88
C GLY A 57 24.94 -6.69 21.51
N LEU A 58 25.94 -6.34 20.71
CA LEU A 58 27.04 -5.47 21.10
C LEU A 58 26.84 -4.02 20.63
N GLY A 59 25.84 -3.76 19.80
CA GLY A 59 25.67 -2.51 19.07
C GLY A 59 26.49 -2.45 17.77
N SER A 60 27.07 -3.56 17.33
CA SER A 60 27.91 -3.63 16.14
C SER A 60 27.99 -5.04 15.54
N GLY A 61 28.38 -5.11 14.26
CA GLY A 61 28.71 -6.37 13.60
C GLY A 61 27.47 -7.20 13.24
N ASN A 62 27.61 -8.53 13.29
CA ASN A 62 26.51 -9.46 13.01
C ASN A 62 25.87 -9.92 14.32
N LEU A 63 24.54 -9.88 14.38
CA LEU A 63 23.73 -10.41 15.48
C LEU A 63 22.99 -11.66 15.02
N ALA A 64 22.97 -12.70 15.86
CA ALA A 64 22.18 -13.90 15.66
C ALA A 64 21.29 -14.16 16.88
N ILE A 65 19.99 -14.33 16.64
CA ILE A 65 18.97 -14.70 17.61
C ILE A 65 18.38 -16.02 17.13
N ASP A 66 18.76 -17.13 17.77
CA ASP A 66 18.22 -18.47 17.47
C ASP A 66 17.37 -18.95 18.64
N GLY A 67 16.07 -19.08 18.40
CA GLY A 67 15.12 -19.50 19.44
C GLY A 67 15.44 -20.87 20.04
N ASN A 68 16.05 -21.77 19.25
CA ASN A 68 16.44 -23.09 19.72
C ASN A 68 17.64 -23.04 20.70
N THR A 69 18.56 -22.11 20.49
CA THR A 69 19.76 -21.97 21.33
C THR A 69 19.49 -21.15 22.59
N LEU A 70 18.65 -20.12 22.47
CA LEU A 70 18.34 -19.21 23.58
C LEU A 70 17.34 -19.80 24.58
N GLY A 71 16.71 -20.94 24.27
CA GLY A 71 15.69 -21.56 25.11
C GLY A 71 14.52 -20.60 25.36
N ILE A 72 13.99 -20.01 24.29
CA ILE A 72 12.93 -19.00 24.35
C ILE A 72 11.66 -19.59 24.97
N LEU A 73 11.08 -18.84 25.91
CA LEU A 73 9.85 -19.19 26.61
C LEU A 73 8.69 -18.27 26.18
N PRO A 74 7.43 -18.71 26.39
CA PRO A 74 6.26 -17.85 26.26
C PRO A 74 6.46 -16.48 26.94
N ASN A 75 6.16 -15.40 26.21
CA ASN A 75 6.19 -14.02 26.71
C ASN A 75 7.58 -13.43 27.02
N ASP A 76 8.67 -14.10 26.64
CA ASP A 76 10.00 -13.48 26.71
C ASP A 76 10.08 -12.20 25.88
N GLN A 77 10.86 -11.24 26.40
CA GLN A 77 11.23 -10.01 25.71
C GLN A 77 12.73 -9.98 25.46
N ILE A 78 13.13 -9.97 24.19
CA ILE A 78 14.51 -9.82 23.75
C ILE A 78 14.77 -8.33 23.47
N LEU A 79 15.78 -7.75 24.11
CA LEU A 79 16.18 -6.35 23.90
C LEU A 79 17.46 -6.30 23.08
N ILE A 80 17.38 -5.80 21.85
CA ILE A 80 18.54 -5.61 20.99
C ILE A 80 19.19 -4.28 21.34
N LYS A 81 20.43 -4.33 21.81
CA LYS A 81 21.24 -3.15 22.12
C LYS A 81 21.39 -2.26 20.88
N GLY A 82 21.17 -0.97 21.05
CA GLY A 82 21.33 0.05 20.02
C GLY A 82 22.76 0.17 19.51
N GLY A 83 22.88 0.60 18.26
CA GLY A 83 24.12 0.68 17.50
C GLY A 83 23.91 0.29 16.03
N THR A 84 25.00 0.12 15.29
CA THR A 84 24.96 -0.12 13.84
C THR A 84 25.40 -1.55 13.52
N TYR A 85 24.47 -2.36 13.05
CA TYR A 85 24.70 -3.76 12.69
C TYR A 85 24.90 -3.91 11.18
N THR A 86 25.78 -4.82 10.80
CA THR A 86 25.87 -5.28 9.41
C THR A 86 24.70 -6.23 9.11
N ASN A 87 24.47 -7.23 9.97
CA ASN A 87 23.34 -8.13 9.81
C ASN A 87 22.66 -8.45 11.14
N ILE A 88 21.35 -8.65 11.09
CA ILE A 88 20.59 -9.23 12.21
C ILE A 88 19.84 -10.45 11.69
N ASN A 89 20.16 -11.63 12.20
CA ASN A 89 19.53 -12.89 11.83
C ASN A 89 18.66 -13.37 12.98
N ILE A 90 17.34 -13.48 12.78
CA ILE A 90 16.38 -13.94 13.78
C ILE A 90 15.71 -15.19 13.24
N LYS A 91 15.87 -16.32 13.92
CA LYS A 91 15.36 -17.60 13.44
C LYS A 91 14.82 -18.51 14.55
N ASN A 92 13.91 -19.39 14.16
CA ASN A 92 13.37 -20.47 15.01
C ASN A 92 12.74 -19.99 16.32
N VAL A 93 12.20 -18.76 16.36
CA VAL A 93 11.47 -18.26 17.52
C VAL A 93 10.00 -18.64 17.37
N ARG A 94 9.54 -19.59 18.18
CA ARG A 94 8.21 -20.18 18.06
C ARG A 94 7.62 -20.41 19.44
N THR A 95 6.40 -19.93 19.67
CA THR A 95 5.61 -20.25 20.88
C THR A 95 4.23 -20.75 20.52
N ALA A 96 3.57 -21.42 21.49
CA ALA A 96 2.21 -21.91 21.33
C ALA A 96 1.20 -20.76 21.18
N ASP A 97 0.04 -21.05 20.59
CA ASP A 97 -1.05 -20.08 20.45
C ASP A 97 -1.48 -19.53 21.82
N GLY A 98 -1.80 -18.24 21.86
CA GLY A 98 -2.12 -17.51 23.10
C GLY A 98 -0.90 -16.95 23.85
N SER A 99 0.32 -17.25 23.41
CA SER A 99 1.56 -16.65 23.93
C SER A 99 2.34 -15.98 22.80
N ARG A 100 3.26 -15.05 23.12
CA ARG A 100 4.00 -14.28 22.12
C ARG A 100 5.41 -13.96 22.59
N VAL A 101 6.39 -13.90 21.69
CA VAL A 101 7.74 -13.38 21.99
C VAL A 101 7.86 -11.96 21.46
N TYR A 102 8.45 -11.08 22.25
CA TYR A 102 8.68 -9.67 21.88
C TYR A 102 10.17 -9.45 21.62
N ILE A 103 10.50 -8.83 20.50
CA ILE A 103 11.87 -8.41 20.17
C ILE A 103 11.81 -6.90 19.99
N LYS A 104 12.49 -6.17 20.87
CA LYS A 104 12.45 -4.71 20.91
C LYS A 104 13.85 -4.11 20.85
N ASN A 105 13.92 -2.84 20.48
CA ASN A 105 15.15 -2.05 20.51
C ASN A 105 15.42 -1.46 21.90
N ASP A 106 16.68 -1.41 22.30
CA ASP A 106 17.20 -0.68 23.45
C ASP A 106 18.24 0.35 22.98
N GLY A 107 17.79 1.56 22.65
CA GLY A 107 18.46 2.52 21.79
C GLY A 107 18.06 2.38 20.32
N LEU A 108 18.67 3.16 19.43
CA LEU A 108 18.44 3.05 17.99
C LEU A 108 19.22 1.86 17.43
N VAL A 109 18.54 0.92 16.78
CA VAL A 109 19.16 -0.21 16.08
C VAL A 109 19.18 0.10 14.59
N GLU A 110 20.36 0.41 14.06
CA GLU A 110 20.56 0.73 12.65
C GLU A 110 21.16 -0.44 11.88
N ILE A 111 20.68 -0.67 10.66
CA ILE A 111 21.25 -1.56 9.67
C ILE A 111 21.51 -0.73 8.42
N SER A 112 22.78 -0.55 8.06
CA SER A 112 23.18 0.42 7.03
C SER A 112 24.28 -0.12 6.12
N GLY A 113 24.29 0.34 4.87
CA GLY A 113 25.32 0.02 3.89
C GLY A 113 25.05 -1.21 3.02
N THR A 114 25.89 -1.36 2.00
CA THR A 114 25.83 -2.44 1.00
C THR A 114 26.02 -3.82 1.64
N GLY A 115 25.11 -4.75 1.36
CA GLY A 115 25.18 -6.14 1.84
C GLY A 115 24.64 -6.34 3.26
N SER A 116 24.17 -5.27 3.90
CA SER A 116 23.58 -5.31 5.24
C SER A 116 22.10 -5.66 5.18
N GLN A 117 21.58 -6.47 6.10
CA GLN A 117 20.14 -6.79 6.16
C GLN A 117 19.69 -7.42 7.47
N MET A 118 18.37 -7.42 7.69
CA MET A 118 17.70 -8.28 8.65
C MET A 118 17.16 -9.53 7.94
N ARG A 119 17.44 -10.73 8.48
CA ARG A 119 16.89 -12.00 8.02
C ARG A 119 15.99 -12.59 9.09
N LEU A 120 14.78 -12.97 8.70
CA LEU A 120 13.74 -13.51 9.57
C LEU A 120 13.35 -14.90 9.05
N SER A 121 13.42 -15.93 9.89
CA SER A 121 13.01 -17.27 9.45
C SER A 121 12.35 -18.14 10.52
N ASN A 122 11.37 -18.94 10.08
CA ASN A 122 10.66 -19.91 10.93
C ASN A 122 10.05 -19.31 12.20
N LEU A 123 9.42 -18.15 12.09
CA LEU A 123 8.86 -17.40 13.22
C LEU A 123 7.38 -17.76 13.43
N ASN A 124 6.99 -18.03 14.68
CA ASN A 124 5.57 -18.19 15.05
C ASN A 124 5.27 -17.47 16.36
N ASN A 125 4.23 -16.63 16.35
CA ASN A 125 3.82 -15.83 17.51
C ASN A 125 4.92 -14.87 17.98
N VAL A 126 5.43 -14.04 17.06
CA VAL A 126 6.55 -13.10 17.31
C VAL A 126 6.15 -11.67 16.97
N THR A 127 6.54 -10.72 17.79
CA THR A 127 6.50 -9.28 17.49
C THR A 127 7.89 -8.69 17.50
N ILE A 128 8.29 -8.10 16.40
CA ILE A 128 9.47 -7.25 16.30
C ILE A 128 8.99 -5.81 16.25
N SER A 129 9.35 -5.01 17.25
CA SER A 129 8.83 -3.64 17.41
C SER A 129 9.91 -2.66 17.82
N GLY A 130 10.07 -1.59 17.04
CA GLY A 130 10.99 -0.49 17.31
C GLY A 130 10.48 0.56 18.31
N ASP A 131 9.61 0.19 19.24
CA ASP A 131 9.04 1.07 20.27
C ASP A 131 9.60 0.77 21.68
N GLY A 132 10.68 -0.01 21.79
CA GLY A 132 11.24 -0.42 23.07
C GLY A 132 11.91 0.71 23.86
N THR A 133 12.35 1.76 23.17
CA THR A 133 12.96 2.96 23.77
C THR A 133 12.00 4.13 23.68
N LYS A 134 11.55 4.64 24.84
CA LYS A 134 10.47 5.64 24.97
C LYS A 134 10.62 6.89 24.08
N THR A 135 11.85 7.33 23.79
CA THR A 135 12.15 8.53 23.01
C THR A 135 12.35 8.26 21.51
N ILE A 136 12.26 7.01 21.08
CA ILE A 136 12.51 6.59 19.70
C ILE A 136 11.25 5.92 19.17
N SER A 137 10.55 6.59 18.26
CA SER A 137 9.28 6.09 17.68
C SER A 137 9.47 5.04 16.58
N LYS A 138 10.67 5.02 15.96
CA LYS A 138 11.11 4.08 14.91
C LYS A 138 12.49 3.50 15.27
N GLY A 139 12.49 2.53 16.17
CA GLY A 139 13.69 1.97 16.78
C GLY A 139 14.55 1.10 15.87
N PHE A 140 13.97 0.59 14.78
CA PHE A 140 14.72 -0.11 13.72
C PHE A 140 14.85 0.80 12.50
N SER A 141 16.08 1.13 12.12
CA SER A 141 16.39 2.02 10.99
C SER A 141 17.22 1.28 9.94
N PHE A 142 16.78 1.33 8.68
CA PHE A 142 17.46 0.70 7.55
C PHE A 142 17.82 1.77 6.51
N ARG A 143 19.12 1.96 6.24
CA ARG A 143 19.59 3.10 5.44
C ARG A 143 20.65 2.74 4.40
N ASN A 144 20.50 3.26 3.18
CA ASN A 144 21.49 3.13 2.11
C ASN A 144 21.83 1.67 1.77
N LEU A 145 20.80 0.84 1.55
CA LEU A 145 20.95 -0.58 1.23
C LEU A 145 20.79 -0.80 -0.28
N SER A 146 21.69 -1.60 -0.84
CA SER A 146 21.56 -2.06 -2.23
C SER A 146 20.75 -3.36 -2.37
N ASN A 147 20.53 -4.05 -1.26
CA ASN A 147 19.82 -5.31 -1.12
C ASN A 147 18.55 -5.12 -0.27
N ARG A 148 17.78 -6.20 -0.13
CA ARG A 148 16.56 -6.18 0.70
C ARG A 148 16.87 -5.87 2.16
N ALA A 149 16.11 -4.96 2.76
CA ALA A 149 16.28 -4.60 4.17
C ALA A 149 15.83 -5.72 5.12
N VAL A 150 14.68 -6.31 4.84
CA VAL A 150 14.10 -7.41 5.61
C VAL A 150 13.78 -8.56 4.66
N GLN A 151 14.55 -9.64 4.79
CA GLN A 151 14.30 -10.89 4.09
C GLN A 151 13.58 -11.85 5.02
N MET A 152 12.42 -12.34 4.58
CA MET A 152 11.61 -13.31 5.28
C MET A 152 11.68 -14.66 4.57
N ASP A 153 11.96 -15.74 5.31
CA ASP A 153 12.13 -17.09 4.77
C ASP A 153 11.46 -18.16 5.66
N GLY A 154 11.18 -19.33 5.09
CA GLY A 154 10.61 -20.46 5.82
C GLY A 154 9.18 -20.23 6.30
N ASN A 155 8.80 -20.85 7.42
CA ASN A 155 7.42 -20.78 7.93
C ASN A 155 7.23 -19.62 8.91
N ILE A 156 6.64 -18.53 8.42
CA ILE A 156 6.31 -17.36 9.23
C ILE A 156 4.79 -17.24 9.38
N ASP A 157 4.34 -17.27 10.63
CA ASP A 157 2.93 -17.20 11.03
C ASP A 157 2.77 -16.34 12.29
N ASN A 158 1.63 -15.68 12.47
CA ASN A 158 1.32 -14.90 13.67
C ASN A 158 2.40 -13.87 14.01
N PHE A 159 2.84 -13.15 12.99
CA PHE A 159 4.02 -12.31 13.02
C PHE A 159 3.64 -10.84 12.90
N THR A 160 4.28 -9.99 13.70
CA THR A 160 4.12 -8.54 13.64
C THR A 160 5.47 -7.86 13.50
N PHE A 161 5.60 -6.98 12.53
CA PHE A 161 6.73 -6.09 12.37
C PHE A 161 6.27 -4.64 12.32
N GLN A 162 6.80 -3.83 13.24
CA GLN A 162 6.31 -2.47 13.42
C GLN A 162 7.36 -1.49 13.94
N HIS A 163 7.06 -0.20 13.80
CA HIS A 163 7.92 0.90 14.25
C HIS A 163 9.32 0.86 13.63
N ALA A 164 9.38 0.82 12.29
CA ALA A 164 10.65 0.83 11.55
C ALA A 164 10.69 1.95 10.49
N TYR A 165 11.92 2.40 10.18
CA TYR A 165 12.22 3.43 9.20
C TYR A 165 13.13 2.89 8.10
N PHE A 166 12.83 3.23 6.85
CA PHE A 166 13.53 2.77 5.65
C PHE A 166 13.89 3.96 4.76
N GLU A 167 15.16 4.08 4.36
CA GLU A 167 15.62 5.16 3.50
C GLU A 167 16.69 4.71 2.52
N ASN A 168 16.57 5.15 1.26
CA ASN A 168 17.54 4.87 0.19
C ASN A 168 17.80 3.37 0.02
N ILE A 169 16.75 2.61 -0.31
CA ILE A 169 16.84 1.16 -0.52
C ILE A 169 16.52 0.87 -1.99
N SER A 170 17.48 0.34 -2.74
CA SER A 170 17.31 0.14 -4.19
C SER A 170 16.62 -1.18 -4.57
N ASP A 171 16.62 -2.17 -3.70
CA ASP A 171 15.90 -3.45 -3.85
C ASP A 171 14.60 -3.43 -3.00
N TYR A 172 13.80 -4.49 -3.05
CA TYR A 172 12.59 -4.65 -2.24
C TYR A 172 12.88 -4.48 -0.74
N VAL A 173 12.08 -3.68 -0.03
CA VAL A 173 12.35 -3.39 1.39
C VAL A 173 12.07 -4.62 2.26
N ILE A 174 10.84 -5.14 2.21
CA ILE A 174 10.40 -6.35 2.90
C ILE A 174 9.98 -7.36 1.85
N ALA A 175 10.69 -8.49 1.77
CA ALA A 175 10.35 -9.56 0.83
C ALA A 175 10.12 -10.88 1.55
N TYR A 176 9.08 -11.59 1.12
CA TYR A 176 8.77 -12.94 1.60
C TYR A 176 8.41 -13.84 0.43
N ASN A 177 9.32 -14.75 0.10
CA ASN A 177 9.11 -15.75 -0.95
C ASN A 177 8.70 -17.06 -0.29
N SER A 178 7.45 -17.14 0.16
CA SER A 178 6.94 -18.37 0.78
C SER A 178 6.78 -19.46 -0.28
N ASN A 179 7.43 -20.59 -0.07
CA ASN A 179 7.33 -21.75 -0.97
C ASN A 179 6.24 -22.74 -0.54
N ARG A 180 5.33 -22.34 0.36
CA ARG A 180 4.25 -23.20 0.86
C ARG A 180 3.22 -23.42 -0.25
N VAL A 181 2.98 -24.68 -0.59
CA VAL A 181 2.01 -25.10 -1.60
C VAL A 181 0.66 -25.34 -0.91
N TYR A 182 -0.35 -24.55 -1.27
CA TYR A 182 -1.69 -24.64 -0.70
C TYR A 182 -2.34 -25.98 -1.01
N ASN A 183 -2.82 -26.66 0.03
CA ASN A 183 -3.49 -27.97 -0.08
C ASN A 183 -4.84 -28.02 0.69
N GLY A 184 -5.38 -26.86 1.06
CA GLY A 184 -6.59 -26.76 1.89
C GLY A 184 -6.33 -26.65 3.39
N SER A 185 -5.18 -27.11 3.90
CA SER A 185 -4.84 -27.10 5.33
C SER A 185 -4.26 -25.77 5.81
N GLN A 186 -4.35 -25.48 7.11
CA GLN A 186 -3.76 -24.25 7.69
C GLN A 186 -2.22 -24.21 7.62
N ASP A 187 -1.56 -25.36 7.52
CA ASP A 187 -0.10 -25.45 7.47
C ASP A 187 0.45 -25.23 6.06
N SER A 188 -0.42 -24.99 5.08
CA SER A 188 -0.06 -24.77 3.68
C SER A 188 -0.01 -23.30 3.24
N TYR A 189 -0.21 -22.33 4.14
CA TYR A 189 -0.19 -20.89 3.84
C TYR A 189 0.28 -20.06 5.04
N ALA A 190 0.91 -18.91 4.79
CA ALA A 190 1.28 -17.97 5.85
C ALA A 190 0.04 -17.27 6.42
N LYS A 191 -0.05 -17.10 7.74
CA LYS A 191 -1.24 -16.51 8.36
C LYS A 191 -0.95 -15.42 9.39
N ARG A 192 -1.86 -14.45 9.48
CA ARG A 192 -1.87 -13.40 10.52
C ARG A 192 -0.55 -12.64 10.57
N LEU A 193 -0.12 -12.13 9.41
CA LEU A 193 1.04 -11.26 9.28
C LEU A 193 0.59 -9.81 9.42
N LYS A 194 1.31 -9.00 10.21
CA LYS A 194 1.01 -7.58 10.41
C LYS A 194 2.25 -6.73 10.17
N PHE A 195 2.11 -5.72 9.31
CA PHE A 195 3.13 -4.71 9.04
C PHE A 195 2.53 -3.35 9.35
N SER A 196 2.98 -2.73 10.45
CA SER A 196 2.32 -1.54 10.97
C SER A 196 3.30 -0.45 11.35
N GLN A 197 2.89 0.81 11.22
CA GLN A 197 3.69 1.95 11.66
C GLN A 197 5.10 1.93 11.05
N LEU A 198 5.19 1.78 9.73
CA LEU A 198 6.44 1.83 8.99
C LEU A 198 6.55 3.16 8.25
N GLU A 199 7.77 3.67 8.12
CA GLU A 199 8.05 4.86 7.32
C GLU A 199 9.12 4.55 6.29
N SER A 200 8.86 4.91 5.03
CA SER A 200 9.74 4.64 3.90
C SER A 200 9.92 5.86 3.03
N LYS A 201 11.17 6.19 2.71
CA LYS A 201 11.53 7.33 1.85
C LYS A 201 12.53 6.91 0.80
N ASN A 202 12.24 7.22 -0.47
CA ASN A 202 13.14 6.94 -1.59
C ASN A 202 13.60 5.47 -1.60
N THR A 203 12.64 4.56 -1.65
CA THR A 203 12.88 3.11 -1.69
C THR A 203 12.19 2.48 -2.89
N ALA A 204 12.63 1.27 -3.27
CA ALA A 204 11.81 0.39 -4.09
C ALA A 204 10.58 -0.10 -3.29
N SER A 205 9.86 -1.11 -3.81
CA SER A 205 8.62 -1.61 -3.20
C SER A 205 8.81 -1.95 -1.73
N LEU A 206 7.89 -1.49 -0.89
CA LEU A 206 7.94 -1.71 0.55
C LEU A 206 7.67 -3.17 0.90
N ILE A 207 6.60 -3.75 0.35
CA ILE A 207 6.22 -5.14 0.59
C ILE A 207 6.14 -5.86 -0.77
N TYR A 208 6.90 -6.93 -0.88
CA TYR A 208 6.94 -7.79 -2.07
C TYR A 208 6.76 -9.25 -1.67
N PHE A 209 5.51 -9.73 -1.74
CA PHE A 209 5.14 -11.12 -1.44
C PHE A 209 4.67 -11.78 -2.74
N PRO A 210 5.60 -12.26 -3.57
CA PRO A 210 5.24 -12.95 -4.78
C PRO A 210 4.56 -14.27 -4.40
N ALA A 211 3.51 -14.57 -5.13
CA ALA A 211 2.83 -15.84 -5.04
C ALA A 211 2.38 -16.22 -6.46
N ALA A 212 2.20 -17.51 -6.68
CA ALA A 212 1.76 -18.04 -7.96
C ALA A 212 0.39 -18.67 -7.78
N VAL A 213 -0.55 -18.30 -8.65
CA VAL A 213 -1.83 -19.00 -8.84
C VAL A 213 -1.83 -19.54 -10.27
N ASN A 214 -1.97 -20.85 -10.41
CA ASN A 214 -2.07 -21.52 -11.70
C ASN A 214 -2.87 -22.81 -11.58
N SER A 215 -3.02 -23.54 -12.69
CA SER A 215 -3.76 -24.81 -12.72
C SER A 215 -3.21 -25.89 -11.79
N GLY A 216 -1.94 -25.79 -11.38
CA GLY A 216 -1.28 -26.71 -10.45
C GLY A 216 -1.45 -26.34 -8.97
N GLY A 217 -2.09 -25.21 -8.65
CA GLY A 217 -2.36 -24.79 -7.28
C GLY A 217 -1.93 -23.35 -6.97
N ILE A 218 -1.88 -23.05 -5.67
CA ILE A 218 -1.40 -21.77 -5.14
C ILE A 218 -0.10 -22.01 -4.39
N ILE A 219 0.93 -21.22 -4.68
CA ILE A 219 2.18 -21.20 -3.92
C ILE A 219 2.35 -19.83 -3.30
N GLY A 220 2.63 -19.80 -2.00
CA GLY A 220 2.90 -18.56 -1.27
C GLY A 220 1.67 -17.78 -0.85
N LEU A 221 0.52 -18.46 -0.69
CA LEU A 221 -0.71 -17.84 -0.19
C LEU A 221 -0.49 -17.23 1.20
N VAL A 222 -1.01 -16.02 1.40
CA VAL A 222 -1.08 -15.35 2.71
C VAL A 222 -2.55 -15.13 3.10
N LYS A 223 -2.93 -15.50 4.33
CA LYS A 223 -4.28 -15.23 4.87
C LYS A 223 -4.25 -14.28 6.06
N ASN A 224 -5.22 -13.38 6.16
CA ASN A 224 -5.34 -12.40 7.25
C ASN A 224 -4.08 -11.52 7.38
N LEU A 225 -3.66 -10.91 6.26
CA LEU A 225 -2.56 -9.95 6.23
C LEU A 225 -3.07 -8.57 6.60
N GLU A 226 -2.45 -7.90 7.58
CA GLU A 226 -2.71 -6.50 7.90
C GLU A 226 -1.53 -5.62 7.46
N ILE A 227 -1.81 -4.54 6.72
CA ILE A 227 -0.84 -3.48 6.38
C ILE A 227 -1.44 -2.14 6.80
N SER A 228 -0.86 -1.51 7.83
CA SER A 228 -1.48 -0.34 8.44
C SER A 228 -0.52 0.77 8.86
N TYR A 229 -1.00 2.00 8.86
CA TYR A 229 -0.24 3.16 9.37
C TYR A 229 1.13 3.33 8.72
N ILE A 230 1.23 3.03 7.42
CA ILE A 230 2.44 3.19 6.63
C ILE A 230 2.52 4.62 6.10
N VAL A 231 3.69 5.23 6.20
CA VAL A 231 4.03 6.46 5.47
C VAL A 231 5.05 6.11 4.40
N PHE A 232 4.70 6.25 3.12
CA PHE A 232 5.59 5.95 1.99
C PHE A 232 5.71 7.18 1.09
N SER A 233 6.94 7.64 0.85
CA SER A 233 7.12 8.90 0.12
C SER A 233 8.37 9.00 -0.73
N ASN A 234 8.31 9.92 -1.70
CA ASN A 234 9.47 10.40 -2.46
C ASN A 234 10.23 9.27 -3.18
N SER A 235 9.49 8.32 -3.76
CA SER A 235 10.04 7.19 -4.51
C SER A 235 9.62 7.31 -5.98
N PRO A 236 10.39 8.04 -6.81
CA PRO A 236 9.96 8.46 -8.14
C PRO A 236 9.79 7.31 -9.15
N SER A 237 10.31 6.11 -8.86
CA SER A 237 10.33 4.95 -9.76
C SER A 237 9.87 3.64 -9.11
N VAL A 238 9.11 3.70 -8.01
CA VAL A 238 8.74 2.52 -7.20
C VAL A 238 7.86 1.49 -7.96
N SER A 239 7.10 1.94 -8.96
CA SER A 239 6.00 1.19 -9.58
C SER A 239 4.90 0.84 -8.57
N SER A 240 5.09 -0.22 -7.78
CA SER A 240 4.14 -0.66 -6.74
C SER A 240 4.78 -0.55 -5.36
N VAL A 241 4.09 0.06 -4.41
CA VAL A 241 4.50 0.12 -3.00
C VAL A 241 4.28 -1.24 -2.34
N VAL A 242 3.14 -1.88 -2.63
CA VAL A 242 2.81 -3.22 -2.14
C VAL A 242 2.47 -4.10 -3.33
N ASN A 243 3.06 -5.29 -3.37
CA ASN A 243 2.73 -6.34 -4.32
C ASN A 243 2.42 -7.64 -3.57
N LEU A 244 1.16 -8.10 -3.70
CA LEU A 244 0.69 -9.37 -3.15
C LEU A 244 0.23 -10.27 -4.29
N GLY A 245 0.95 -11.35 -4.55
CA GLY A 245 0.63 -12.28 -5.64
C GLY A 245 -0.59 -13.16 -5.38
N ALA A 246 -0.93 -13.41 -4.11
CA ALA A 246 -2.09 -14.18 -3.66
C ALA A 246 -2.33 -13.96 -2.16
N ALA A 247 -3.39 -13.24 -1.83
CA ALA A 247 -3.80 -12.99 -0.46
C ALA A 247 -5.31 -13.18 -0.27
N GLU A 248 -5.70 -13.70 0.89
CA GLU A 248 -7.09 -13.85 1.25
C GLU A 248 -7.36 -13.18 2.60
N ASP A 249 -8.50 -12.50 2.69
CA ASP A 249 -8.92 -11.74 3.87
C ASP A 249 -7.85 -10.70 4.30
N TYR A 250 -7.23 -10.00 3.33
CA TYR A 250 -6.30 -8.91 3.67
C TYR A 250 -7.04 -7.70 4.25
N ASP A 251 -6.33 -6.90 5.04
CA ASP A 251 -6.82 -5.64 5.61
C ASP A 251 -5.74 -4.55 5.49
N ILE A 252 -5.96 -3.60 4.58
CA ILE A 252 -4.96 -2.58 4.24
C ILE A 252 -5.56 -1.20 4.50
N HIS A 253 -5.07 -0.52 5.54
CA HIS A 253 -5.72 0.68 6.00
C HIS A 253 -4.86 1.76 6.64
N HIS A 254 -5.36 2.98 6.68
CA HIS A 254 -4.72 4.11 7.36
C HIS A 254 -3.29 4.41 6.86
N ASN A 255 -3.02 4.11 5.58
CA ASN A 255 -1.73 4.37 4.96
C ASN A 255 -1.72 5.74 4.27
N VAL A 256 -0.56 6.38 4.25
CA VAL A 256 -0.31 7.65 3.56
C VAL A 256 0.79 7.45 2.53
N ILE A 257 0.43 7.55 1.25
CA ILE A 257 1.35 7.40 0.12
C ILE A 257 1.41 8.73 -0.63
N LYS A 258 2.61 9.29 -0.81
CA LYS A 258 2.77 10.60 -1.47
C LYS A 258 4.02 10.73 -2.32
N ASN A 259 3.95 11.53 -3.39
CA ASN A 259 5.09 11.89 -4.24
C ASN A 259 5.82 10.65 -4.80
N ILE A 260 5.07 9.75 -5.45
CA ILE A 260 5.62 8.51 -6.00
C ILE A 260 5.39 8.40 -7.50
N ASN A 261 6.22 7.59 -8.17
CA ASN A 261 6.09 7.29 -9.60
C ASN A 261 6.14 8.53 -10.52
N THR A 262 6.79 9.62 -10.09
CA THR A 262 6.92 10.84 -10.88
C THR A 262 7.74 10.64 -12.17
N LEU A 263 8.59 9.60 -12.22
CA LEU A 263 9.40 9.23 -13.39
C LEU A 263 8.84 8.01 -14.16
N ASN A 264 7.76 7.39 -13.67
CA ASN A 264 7.22 6.17 -14.26
C ASN A 264 6.00 6.46 -15.14
N ASN A 265 5.86 5.77 -16.28
CA ASN A 265 4.73 5.91 -17.20
C ASN A 265 4.02 4.57 -17.50
N ASN A 266 4.40 3.48 -16.84
CA ASN A 266 3.75 2.20 -17.03
C ASN A 266 2.33 2.21 -16.41
N HIS A 267 1.52 1.24 -16.81
CA HIS A 267 0.23 1.00 -16.16
C HIS A 267 0.46 0.14 -14.91
N ASN A 268 0.37 0.76 -13.74
CA ASN A 268 0.72 0.17 -12.45
C ASN A 268 -0.34 0.44 -11.38
N GLY A 269 -0.39 -0.45 -10.38
CA GLY A 269 -1.09 -0.23 -9.13
C GLY A 269 -0.10 0.11 -8.04
N ILE A 270 -0.38 1.16 -7.27
CA ILE A 270 0.40 1.51 -6.07
C ILE A 270 0.31 0.36 -5.07
N PHE A 271 -0.90 -0.16 -4.88
CA PHE A 271 -1.15 -1.46 -4.28
C PHE A 271 -1.61 -2.42 -5.38
N GLN A 272 -0.76 -3.40 -5.73
CA GLN A 272 -1.11 -4.50 -6.62
C GLN A 272 -1.52 -5.70 -5.76
N LEU A 273 -2.81 -6.00 -5.75
CA LEU A 273 -3.41 -6.95 -4.81
C LEU A 273 -4.14 -8.05 -5.55
N ASN A 274 -3.67 -9.29 -5.44
CA ASN A 274 -4.35 -10.43 -6.02
C ASN A 274 -5.08 -11.22 -4.92
N GLY A 275 -6.39 -11.42 -5.08
CA GLY A 275 -7.24 -12.16 -4.14
C GLY A 275 -8.38 -11.30 -3.58
N ASN A 276 -8.66 -11.38 -2.27
CA ASN A 276 -9.79 -10.68 -1.64
C ASN A 276 -9.47 -10.14 -0.24
N GLY A 277 -10.22 -9.11 0.18
CA GLY A 277 -9.98 -8.39 1.43
C GLY A 277 -10.53 -6.96 1.42
N LYS A 278 -9.99 -6.12 2.30
CA LYS A 278 -10.40 -4.73 2.50
C LYS A 278 -9.24 -3.77 2.24
N PHE A 279 -9.52 -2.68 1.54
CA PHE A 279 -8.61 -1.58 1.30
C PHE A 279 -9.32 -0.28 1.68
N HIS A 280 -9.01 0.28 2.85
CA HIS A 280 -9.81 1.37 3.38
C HIS A 280 -9.07 2.41 4.20
N ASN A 281 -9.63 3.61 4.34
CA ASN A 281 -9.03 4.69 5.13
C ASN A 281 -7.61 5.06 4.68
N ASN A 282 -7.25 4.87 3.40
CA ASN A 282 -5.93 5.24 2.88
C ASN A 282 -5.96 6.61 2.21
N LEU A 283 -4.87 7.37 2.34
CA LEU A 283 -4.61 8.57 1.56
C LEU A 283 -3.50 8.31 0.54
N ILE A 284 -3.81 8.50 -0.73
CA ILE A 284 -2.88 8.36 -1.84
C ILE A 284 -2.90 9.66 -2.62
N ARG A 285 -1.77 10.36 -2.69
CA ARG A 285 -1.70 11.67 -3.34
C ARG A 285 -0.43 11.89 -4.14
N ASP A 286 -0.50 12.80 -5.12
CA ASP A 286 0.66 13.28 -5.87
C ASP A 286 1.44 12.10 -6.48
N HIS A 287 0.72 11.29 -7.26
CA HIS A 287 1.15 9.95 -7.65
C HIS A 287 0.93 9.67 -9.14
N GLN A 288 1.42 8.52 -9.58
CA GLN A 288 1.07 7.93 -10.88
C GLN A 288 0.77 6.44 -10.71
N GLY A 289 -0.30 5.98 -11.37
CA GLY A 289 -0.87 4.63 -11.23
C GLY A 289 -2.22 4.64 -10.52
N ASN A 290 -2.99 3.56 -10.62
CA ASN A 290 -4.17 3.39 -9.77
C ASN A 290 -3.73 3.27 -8.31
N ALA A 291 -4.49 3.83 -7.36
CA ALA A 291 -4.23 3.65 -5.93
C ALA A 291 -4.29 2.16 -5.56
N VAL A 292 -5.27 1.42 -6.07
CA VAL A 292 -5.29 -0.05 -6.00
C VAL A 292 -5.59 -0.64 -7.38
N ARG A 293 -4.83 -1.68 -7.74
CA ARG A 293 -5.20 -2.64 -8.76
C ARG A 293 -5.52 -3.95 -8.06
N SER A 294 -6.80 -4.27 -8.01
CA SER A 294 -7.28 -5.49 -7.39
C SER A 294 -7.57 -6.53 -8.46
N TRP A 295 -6.85 -7.65 -8.41
CA TRP A 295 -7.05 -8.81 -9.27
C TRP A 295 -7.78 -9.90 -8.49
N LEU A 296 -9.09 -9.95 -8.67
CA LEU A 296 -10.02 -10.55 -7.73
C LEU A 296 -10.11 -12.06 -7.91
N PHE A 297 -9.95 -12.78 -6.80
CA PHE A 297 -10.36 -14.18 -6.66
C PHE A 297 -10.57 -14.53 -5.19
N SER A 298 -11.26 -15.63 -4.93
CA SER A 298 -11.36 -16.25 -3.61
C SER A 298 -10.73 -17.65 -3.62
N VAL A 299 -10.27 -18.11 -2.47
CA VAL A 299 -9.70 -19.45 -2.34
C VAL A 299 -10.82 -20.44 -2.02
N GLY A 300 -10.84 -21.58 -2.71
CA GLY A 300 -11.92 -22.56 -2.65
C GLY A 300 -13.11 -22.16 -3.53
N SER A 301 -14.30 -22.67 -3.17
CA SER A 301 -15.53 -22.51 -3.98
C SER A 301 -16.39 -21.32 -3.58
N ALA A 302 -16.19 -20.76 -2.38
CA ALA A 302 -17.01 -19.66 -1.89
C ALA A 302 -16.64 -18.34 -2.55
N THR A 303 -17.60 -17.66 -3.17
CA THR A 303 -17.43 -16.28 -3.63
C THR A 303 -17.23 -15.35 -2.43
N LYS A 304 -16.11 -14.64 -2.40
CA LYS A 304 -15.82 -13.58 -1.42
C LYS A 304 -15.88 -12.21 -2.07
N GLU A 305 -15.55 -11.17 -1.31
CA GLU A 305 -15.59 -9.78 -1.80
C GLU A 305 -14.29 -9.03 -1.53
N VAL A 306 -13.99 -8.09 -2.43
CA VAL A 306 -13.06 -6.98 -2.19
C VAL A 306 -13.86 -5.74 -1.83
N GLN A 307 -13.53 -5.10 -0.72
CA GLN A 307 -14.14 -3.85 -0.29
C GLN A 307 -13.13 -2.70 -0.36
N ILE A 308 -13.45 -1.65 -1.10
CA ILE A 308 -12.61 -0.45 -1.25
C ILE A 308 -13.41 0.75 -0.75
N TYR A 309 -13.08 1.30 0.42
CA TYR A 309 -13.89 2.34 1.04
C TYR A 309 -13.16 3.34 1.92
N ASN A 310 -13.79 4.51 2.16
CA ASN A 310 -13.21 5.58 2.99
C ASN A 310 -11.79 6.00 2.55
N ASN A 311 -11.39 5.74 1.30
CA ASN A 311 -10.08 6.18 0.80
C ASN A 311 -10.19 7.58 0.21
N ILE A 312 -9.08 8.33 0.30
CA ILE A 312 -8.88 9.59 -0.38
C ILE A 312 -7.79 9.38 -1.44
N VAL A 313 -8.12 9.62 -2.70
CA VAL A 313 -7.18 9.54 -3.83
C VAL A 313 -7.15 10.88 -4.55
N PHE A 314 -5.98 11.50 -4.64
CA PHE A 314 -5.88 12.88 -5.10
C PHE A 314 -4.66 13.14 -5.99
N ASN A 315 -4.85 13.97 -7.00
CA ASN A 315 -3.77 14.44 -7.88
C ASN A 315 -2.98 13.28 -8.50
N SER A 316 -3.71 12.37 -9.16
CA SER A 316 -3.09 11.32 -9.95
C SER A 316 -2.69 11.88 -11.30
N ARG A 317 -1.41 11.73 -11.67
CA ARG A 317 -0.95 12.09 -13.01
C ARG A 317 -1.62 11.23 -14.08
N LYS A 318 -1.75 9.91 -13.85
CA LYS A 318 -2.35 8.95 -14.80
C LYS A 318 -3.32 7.98 -14.13
N TYR A 319 -4.34 7.57 -14.89
CA TYR A 319 -5.32 6.54 -14.55
C TYR A 319 -6.36 6.94 -13.49
N SER A 320 -7.38 6.09 -13.35
CA SER A 320 -8.45 6.15 -12.34
C SER A 320 -7.94 5.87 -10.92
N GLY A 321 -8.78 6.15 -9.92
CA GLY A 321 -8.45 5.91 -8.53
C GLY A 321 -8.22 4.43 -8.24
N PHE A 322 -9.12 3.57 -8.72
CA PHE A 322 -9.08 2.13 -8.47
C PHE A 322 -9.30 1.33 -9.75
N GLU A 323 -8.82 0.08 -9.76
CA GLU A 323 -9.11 -0.92 -10.78
C GLU A 323 -9.57 -2.21 -10.10
N VAL A 324 -10.65 -2.79 -10.61
CA VAL A 324 -11.12 -4.13 -10.24
C VAL A 324 -11.21 -5.01 -11.48
N GLN A 325 -10.54 -6.16 -11.45
CA GLN A 325 -10.45 -7.06 -12.59
C GLN A 325 -10.33 -8.52 -12.15
N GLY A 326 -10.99 -9.44 -12.86
CA GLY A 326 -10.78 -10.88 -12.76
C GLY A 326 -9.98 -11.40 -13.98
N PHE A 327 -9.21 -12.45 -13.76
CA PHE A 327 -8.46 -13.12 -14.83
C PHE A 327 -8.75 -14.62 -14.85
N SER A 328 -8.87 -15.20 -16.03
CA SER A 328 -9.17 -16.62 -16.19
C SER A 328 -8.10 -17.52 -15.58
N ASN A 329 -6.83 -17.13 -15.64
CA ASN A 329 -5.73 -17.87 -15.02
C ASN A 329 -5.70 -17.77 -13.49
N LEU A 330 -6.51 -16.89 -12.88
CA LEU A 330 -6.65 -16.76 -11.43
C LEU A 330 -7.94 -17.43 -10.90
N VAL A 331 -8.85 -17.84 -11.78
CA VAL A 331 -10.09 -18.56 -11.45
C VAL A 331 -9.94 -20.01 -11.90
N VAL A 332 -9.41 -20.84 -11.00
CA VAL A 332 -9.01 -22.22 -11.28
C VAL A 332 -10.01 -23.18 -10.61
N PRO A 333 -10.81 -23.95 -11.38
CA PRO A 333 -11.84 -24.83 -10.83
C PRO A 333 -11.32 -25.73 -9.70
N GLY A 334 -12.03 -25.72 -8.57
CA GLY A 334 -11.68 -26.51 -7.38
C GLY A 334 -10.56 -25.92 -6.50
N ILE A 335 -9.87 -24.86 -6.94
CA ILE A 335 -8.76 -24.23 -6.22
C ILE A 335 -9.11 -22.78 -5.84
N THR A 336 -9.59 -22.00 -6.81
CA THR A 336 -10.04 -20.62 -6.63
C THR A 336 -11.37 -20.39 -7.35
N SER A 337 -12.12 -19.39 -6.88
CA SER A 337 -13.34 -18.90 -7.52
C SER A 337 -13.21 -17.41 -7.80
N PHE A 338 -14.15 -16.86 -8.55
CA PHE A 338 -14.28 -15.41 -8.71
C PHE A 338 -14.66 -14.75 -7.39
N ALA A 339 -14.38 -13.45 -7.28
CA ALA A 339 -14.82 -12.62 -6.16
C ALA A 339 -15.61 -11.40 -6.66
N ASN A 340 -16.48 -10.89 -5.79
CA ASN A 340 -17.23 -9.66 -6.01
C ASN A 340 -16.40 -8.44 -5.57
N ALA A 341 -16.81 -7.25 -6.02
CA ALA A 341 -16.21 -5.98 -5.63
C ALA A 341 -17.28 -5.02 -5.08
N LYS A 342 -16.95 -4.28 -4.03
CA LYS A 342 -17.70 -3.10 -3.58
C LYS A 342 -16.76 -1.92 -3.45
N VAL A 343 -17.05 -0.85 -4.18
CA VAL A 343 -16.29 0.40 -4.14
C VAL A 343 -17.21 1.52 -3.66
N PHE A 344 -16.99 2.01 -2.45
CA PHE A 344 -17.95 2.91 -1.83
C PHE A 344 -17.37 3.91 -0.84
N ASN A 345 -18.02 5.06 -0.68
CA ASN A 345 -17.58 6.08 0.29
C ASN A 345 -16.12 6.52 0.10
N ASN A 346 -15.60 6.52 -1.13
CA ASN A 346 -14.28 7.08 -1.44
C ASN A 346 -14.42 8.53 -1.92
N THR A 347 -13.40 9.34 -1.67
CA THR A 347 -13.24 10.69 -2.24
C THR A 347 -12.09 10.65 -3.24
N CYS A 348 -12.36 11.00 -4.50
CA CYS A 348 -11.39 11.00 -5.58
C CYS A 348 -11.38 12.35 -6.28
N GLY A 349 -10.21 12.98 -6.41
CA GLY A 349 -10.08 14.32 -6.96
C GLY A 349 -8.89 14.46 -7.90
N SER A 350 -9.05 15.22 -8.99
CA SER A 350 -7.93 15.56 -9.88
C SER A 350 -7.21 14.31 -10.39
N LEU A 351 -7.97 13.40 -11.01
CA LEU A 351 -7.47 12.13 -11.52
C LEU A 351 -7.15 12.20 -13.01
N ASN A 352 -6.06 11.53 -13.41
CA ASN A 352 -5.53 11.53 -14.77
C ASN A 352 -5.21 12.95 -15.31
N MET A 353 -4.39 13.69 -14.57
CA MET A 353 -4.03 15.07 -14.92
C MET A 353 -3.24 15.19 -16.24
N SER A 354 -2.60 14.13 -16.76
CA SER A 354 -1.95 14.14 -18.07
C SER A 354 -2.89 13.93 -19.26
N LYS A 355 -4.18 13.62 -19.03
CA LYS A 355 -5.22 13.56 -20.08
C LYS A 355 -5.00 12.50 -21.17
N ASP A 356 -4.17 11.50 -20.92
CA ASP A 356 -3.81 10.45 -21.88
C ASP A 356 -4.44 9.09 -21.58
N TRP A 357 -5.28 9.01 -20.54
CA TRP A 357 -6.03 7.83 -20.11
C TRP A 357 -7.42 8.22 -19.60
N VAL A 358 -8.22 7.23 -19.21
CA VAL A 358 -9.45 7.48 -18.44
C VAL A 358 -9.08 7.79 -16.98
N GLY A 359 -9.72 8.81 -16.42
CA GLY A 359 -9.67 9.14 -15.00
C GLY A 359 -11.06 9.17 -14.40
N VAL A 360 -11.38 8.17 -13.57
CA VAL A 360 -12.63 8.08 -12.80
C VAL A 360 -12.35 7.49 -11.41
N VAL A 361 -13.37 7.28 -10.57
CA VAL A 361 -13.17 6.62 -9.26
C VAL A 361 -12.71 5.18 -9.45
N VAL A 362 -13.35 4.41 -10.33
CA VAL A 362 -13.02 2.99 -10.54
C VAL A 362 -13.14 2.55 -12.01
N ASP A 363 -12.11 1.85 -12.49
CA ASP A 363 -12.18 1.06 -13.72
C ASP A 363 -12.72 -0.35 -13.40
N VAL A 364 -13.83 -0.73 -14.03
CA VAL A 364 -14.52 -2.01 -13.82
C VAL A 364 -14.32 -2.91 -15.03
N TYR A 365 -13.36 -3.84 -14.92
CA TYR A 365 -13.13 -4.88 -15.92
C TYR A 365 -13.92 -6.16 -15.60
N ASP A 366 -13.88 -7.12 -16.51
CA ASP A 366 -14.54 -8.42 -16.34
C ASP A 366 -14.05 -9.12 -15.06
N LEU A 367 -14.99 -9.49 -14.18
CA LEU A 367 -14.73 -10.17 -12.90
C LEU A 367 -14.95 -11.69 -12.98
N LYS A 368 -15.04 -12.27 -14.18
CA LYS A 368 -15.13 -13.72 -14.42
C LYS A 368 -16.29 -14.42 -13.71
N GLY A 369 -17.43 -13.74 -13.65
CA GLY A 369 -18.65 -14.20 -12.97
C GLY A 369 -18.96 -13.41 -11.69
N GLY A 370 -18.00 -12.64 -11.18
CA GLY A 370 -18.22 -11.70 -10.08
C GLY A 370 -19.04 -10.47 -10.48
N GLN A 371 -19.56 -9.78 -9.48
CA GLN A 371 -20.30 -8.52 -9.62
C GLN A 371 -19.56 -7.36 -8.96
N CYS A 372 -19.80 -6.14 -9.45
CA CYS A 372 -19.26 -4.91 -8.87
C CYS A 372 -20.38 -3.97 -8.45
N GLU A 373 -20.36 -3.50 -7.20
CA GLU A 373 -21.19 -2.40 -6.71
C GLU A 373 -20.38 -1.13 -6.52
N VAL A 374 -20.91 0.01 -6.99
CA VAL A 374 -20.24 1.32 -6.90
C VAL A 374 -21.21 2.34 -6.31
N PHE A 375 -21.03 2.76 -5.06
CA PHE A 375 -22.01 3.65 -4.40
C PHE A 375 -21.42 4.62 -3.39
N ASN A 376 -22.09 5.74 -3.12
CA ASN A 376 -21.63 6.75 -2.15
C ASN A 376 -20.21 7.29 -2.40
N ASN A 377 -19.67 7.19 -3.62
CA ASN A 377 -18.37 7.80 -3.93
C ASN A 377 -18.54 9.27 -4.34
N LEU A 378 -17.56 10.09 -3.98
CA LEU A 378 -17.44 11.49 -4.36
C LEU A 378 -16.27 11.64 -5.34
N GLY A 379 -16.56 12.08 -6.55
CA GLY A 379 -15.56 12.41 -7.58
C GLY A 379 -15.53 13.90 -7.88
N TYR A 380 -14.37 14.47 -8.20
CA TYR A 380 -14.30 15.82 -8.78
C TYR A 380 -13.09 16.05 -9.67
N ASN A 381 -13.24 16.97 -10.62
CA ASN A 381 -12.17 17.42 -11.51
C ASN A 381 -11.45 16.27 -12.25
N PHE A 382 -12.19 15.53 -13.09
CA PHE A 382 -11.59 14.52 -13.97
C PHE A 382 -11.45 15.11 -15.37
N PRO A 383 -10.22 15.40 -15.85
CA PRO A 383 -10.04 16.06 -17.15
C PRO A 383 -10.41 15.16 -18.34
N THR A 384 -10.33 13.84 -18.18
CA THR A 384 -10.67 12.84 -19.19
C THR A 384 -11.45 11.69 -18.55
N PRO A 385 -12.71 11.93 -18.14
CA PRO A 385 -13.55 10.88 -17.58
C PRO A 385 -13.90 9.84 -18.65
N SER A 386 -14.50 8.73 -18.25
CA SER A 386 -15.07 7.78 -19.20
C SER A 386 -16.19 8.44 -20.00
N ASN A 387 -16.31 8.11 -21.29
CA ASN A 387 -17.36 8.68 -22.16
C ASN A 387 -18.78 8.39 -21.66
N ASN A 388 -18.95 7.35 -20.84
CA ASN A 388 -20.27 6.88 -20.41
C ASN A 388 -20.60 7.30 -18.97
N ASN A 389 -19.61 7.63 -18.14
CA ASN A 389 -19.83 7.97 -16.74
C ASN A 389 -18.62 8.66 -16.10
N MET A 390 -18.87 9.59 -15.17
CA MET A 390 -17.81 10.35 -14.48
C MET A 390 -17.30 9.65 -13.21
N ILE A 391 -17.94 8.58 -12.74
CA ILE A 391 -17.57 7.87 -11.51
C ILE A 391 -16.91 6.53 -11.81
N TRP A 392 -17.39 5.78 -12.80
CA TRP A 392 -16.76 4.50 -13.16
C TRP A 392 -16.58 4.35 -14.67
N SER A 393 -15.63 3.51 -15.06
CA SER A 393 -15.39 3.15 -16.44
C SER A 393 -15.80 1.70 -16.62
N GLN A 394 -16.81 1.46 -17.45
CA GLN A 394 -17.34 0.12 -17.70
C GLN A 394 -16.55 -0.55 -18.83
N GLN A 395 -15.75 -1.56 -18.49
CA GLN A 395 -15.00 -2.40 -19.44
C GLN A 395 -15.48 -3.87 -19.44
N SER A 396 -16.22 -4.29 -18.40
CA SER A 396 -16.88 -5.60 -18.33
C SER A 396 -18.15 -5.65 -19.18
N ALA A 397 -18.49 -6.83 -19.69
CA ALA A 397 -19.80 -7.09 -20.30
C ALA A 397 -20.94 -7.13 -19.26
N ILE A 398 -20.61 -7.45 -18.00
CA ILE A 398 -21.55 -7.41 -16.86
C ILE A 398 -21.49 -5.99 -16.27
N PRO A 399 -22.58 -5.21 -16.32
CA PRO A 399 -22.58 -3.85 -15.79
C PRO A 399 -22.39 -3.80 -14.27
N ALA A 400 -21.66 -2.79 -13.80
CA ALA A 400 -21.63 -2.47 -12.37
C ALA A 400 -23.01 -1.98 -11.87
N ILE A 401 -23.36 -2.35 -10.64
CA ILE A 401 -24.56 -1.84 -9.96
C ILE A 401 -24.17 -0.55 -9.23
N ALA A 402 -24.50 0.58 -9.84
CA ALA A 402 -24.12 1.89 -9.32
C ALA A 402 -25.30 2.68 -8.73
N SER A 403 -25.08 3.40 -7.63
CA SER A 403 -26.11 4.22 -7.00
C SER A 403 -25.53 5.31 -6.10
N ASN A 404 -26.13 6.50 -6.10
CA ASN A 404 -25.83 7.56 -5.14
C ASN A 404 -24.35 7.98 -5.07
N ASN A 405 -23.68 8.02 -6.23
CA ASN A 405 -22.36 8.63 -6.35
C ASN A 405 -22.53 10.07 -6.80
N LEU A 406 -21.66 10.96 -6.33
CA LEU A 406 -21.71 12.39 -6.65
C LEU A 406 -20.44 12.79 -7.39
N TYR A 407 -20.62 13.56 -8.47
CA TYR A 407 -19.52 14.15 -9.22
C TYR A 407 -19.64 15.68 -9.28
N PHE A 408 -18.51 16.38 -9.15
CA PHE A 408 -18.43 17.84 -9.22
C PHE A 408 -17.30 18.31 -10.14
N ALA A 409 -17.41 19.53 -10.66
CA ALA A 409 -16.38 20.08 -11.54
C ALA A 409 -15.05 20.38 -10.80
N ASP A 410 -15.13 20.72 -9.51
CA ASP A 410 -14.00 21.10 -8.67
C ASP A 410 -14.31 20.82 -7.19
N TYR A 411 -13.30 20.91 -6.32
CA TYR A 411 -13.44 20.64 -4.89
C TYR A 411 -14.42 21.61 -4.19
N SER A 412 -14.43 22.88 -4.61
CA SER A 412 -15.27 23.91 -4.00
C SER A 412 -16.76 23.63 -4.25
N ARG A 413 -17.12 23.17 -5.45
CA ARG A 413 -18.48 22.74 -5.81
C ARG A 413 -18.89 21.42 -5.16
N ALA A 414 -17.92 20.55 -4.88
CA ALA A 414 -18.15 19.40 -4.00
C ALA A 414 -18.43 19.82 -2.54
N GLY A 415 -18.24 21.09 -2.22
CA GLY A 415 -18.37 21.63 -0.88
C GLY A 415 -17.24 21.19 0.04
N LEU A 416 -16.08 20.79 -0.51
CA LEU A 416 -14.86 20.53 0.27
C LEU A 416 -14.23 21.87 0.64
N ARG A 417 -13.71 21.98 1.87
CA ARG A 417 -13.04 23.20 2.36
C ARG A 417 -11.67 23.41 1.73
N ASP A 418 -10.94 22.32 1.51
CA ASP A 418 -9.59 22.30 0.94
C ASP A 418 -9.26 20.90 0.37
N GLU A 419 -8.10 20.79 -0.31
CA GLU A 419 -7.55 19.55 -0.88
C GLU A 419 -6.39 18.97 -0.01
N VAL A 420 -6.40 19.32 1.28
CA VAL A 420 -5.43 18.85 2.28
C VAL A 420 -6.12 17.91 3.25
N LYS A 421 -7.18 18.39 3.89
CA LYS A 421 -8.04 17.69 4.83
C LYS A 421 -9.30 17.15 4.19
N PHE A 422 -9.76 17.69 3.05
CA PHE A 422 -10.97 17.18 2.38
C PHE A 422 -12.23 17.21 3.28
N GLU A 423 -12.25 18.08 4.30
CA GLU A 423 -13.43 18.26 5.16
C GLU A 423 -14.59 18.86 4.37
N LEU A 424 -15.81 18.37 4.62
CA LEU A 424 -17.00 18.93 4.01
C LEU A 424 -17.46 20.20 4.75
N SER A 425 -17.78 21.23 3.97
CA SER A 425 -18.55 22.37 4.46
C SER A 425 -19.95 21.93 4.90
N THR A 426 -20.56 22.68 5.81
CA THR A 426 -21.91 22.42 6.32
C THR A 426 -22.99 22.50 5.24
N THR A 427 -22.70 23.16 4.12
CA THR A 427 -23.60 23.36 2.98
C THR A 427 -23.31 22.40 1.81
N SER A 428 -22.36 21.47 1.94
CA SER A 428 -22.08 20.49 0.88
C SER A 428 -23.31 19.63 0.61
N SER A 429 -23.62 19.42 -0.67
CA SER A 429 -24.67 18.49 -1.11
C SER A 429 -24.29 17.01 -0.87
N ALA A 430 -23.03 16.72 -0.57
CA ALA A 430 -22.61 15.39 -0.15
C ALA A 430 -23.01 15.07 1.31
N LYS A 431 -23.31 16.09 2.11
CA LYS A 431 -23.56 15.94 3.55
C LYS A 431 -24.89 15.24 3.81
N ASN A 432 -24.88 14.19 4.64
CA ASN A 432 -26.04 13.34 4.94
C ASN A 432 -26.73 12.71 3.70
N ALA A 433 -26.03 12.65 2.57
CA ALA A 433 -26.61 12.20 1.30
C ALA A 433 -26.38 10.71 1.03
N ALA A 434 -25.61 9.99 1.85
CA ALA A 434 -25.29 8.59 1.59
C ALA A 434 -26.53 7.68 1.69
N ILE A 435 -26.59 6.65 0.84
CA ILE A 435 -27.51 5.54 1.02
C ILE A 435 -26.94 4.60 2.09
N THR A 436 -27.76 4.22 3.08
CA THR A 436 -27.32 3.46 4.25
C THR A 436 -27.92 2.06 4.33
N ASN A 437 -28.81 1.71 3.39
CA ASN A 437 -29.46 0.39 3.32
C ASN A 437 -28.59 -0.70 2.69
N LYS A 438 -27.47 -0.34 2.03
CA LYS A 438 -26.52 -1.31 1.44
C LYS A 438 -25.43 -1.73 2.43
N LEU A 439 -24.85 -0.75 3.11
CA LEU A 439 -23.82 -0.95 4.13
C LEU A 439 -23.83 0.25 5.09
N VAL A 440 -23.56 -0.03 6.36
CA VAL A 440 -23.41 1.02 7.38
C VAL A 440 -21.94 1.10 7.76
N LEU A 441 -21.31 2.22 7.42
CA LEU A 441 -20.01 2.59 7.97
C LEU A 441 -20.21 3.27 9.31
N THR A 442 -19.41 2.88 10.31
CA THR A 442 -19.48 3.47 11.66
C THR A 442 -18.58 4.69 11.80
N GLU A 443 -17.58 4.85 10.94
CA GLU A 443 -16.57 5.91 11.00
C GLU A 443 -16.18 6.41 9.60
N ASP A 444 -15.69 7.64 9.52
CA ASP A 444 -15.11 8.25 8.32
C ASP A 444 -13.58 8.02 8.24
N TYR A 445 -12.92 8.65 7.26
CA TYR A 445 -11.46 8.57 7.08
C TYR A 445 -10.67 9.01 8.33
N TYR A 446 -11.19 10.00 9.07
CA TYR A 446 -10.56 10.57 10.27
C TYR A 446 -10.96 9.87 11.56
N GLY A 447 -11.79 8.82 11.50
CA GLY A 447 -12.34 8.15 12.68
C GLY A 447 -13.51 8.91 13.33
N ASN A 448 -14.08 9.91 12.65
CA ASN A 448 -15.29 10.56 13.13
C ASN A 448 -16.46 9.59 13.01
N LYS A 449 -17.26 9.48 14.07
CA LYS A 449 -18.44 8.60 14.08
C LYS A 449 -19.46 9.01 13.03
N ARG A 450 -19.92 8.07 12.23
CA ARG A 450 -21.03 8.22 11.28
C ARG A 450 -22.35 7.84 11.95
N GLY A 451 -23.36 8.69 11.77
CA GLY A 451 -24.70 8.47 12.30
C GLY A 451 -25.57 7.61 11.39
N ALA A 452 -26.88 7.57 11.68
CA ALA A 452 -27.87 6.86 10.84
C ALA A 452 -28.00 7.43 9.42
N LYS A 453 -27.65 8.72 9.25
CA LYS A 453 -27.39 9.37 7.97
C LYS A 453 -25.96 9.87 8.01
N TYR A 454 -25.25 9.71 6.90
CA TYR A 454 -23.84 10.07 6.80
C TYR A 454 -23.52 10.56 5.39
N SER A 455 -22.34 11.15 5.21
CA SER A 455 -21.99 11.86 3.99
C SER A 455 -21.51 10.93 2.87
N VAL A 456 -21.77 11.29 1.61
CA VAL A 456 -21.15 10.68 0.43
C VAL A 456 -19.67 11.03 0.42
N GLY A 457 -18.81 10.06 0.09
CA GLY A 457 -17.36 10.20 0.16
C GLY A 457 -16.78 9.77 1.52
N ALA A 458 -15.48 10.03 1.67
CA ALA A 458 -14.65 9.48 2.74
C ALA A 458 -14.68 10.28 4.05
N VAL A 459 -15.21 11.52 4.04
CA VAL A 459 -15.14 12.46 5.17
C VAL A 459 -16.52 13.04 5.46
N GLU A 460 -16.82 13.33 6.73
CA GLU A 460 -18.06 14.00 7.18
C GLU A 460 -18.09 15.52 7.08
#